data_AF-A0A7W5LJS0-F1
#
_entry.id   AF-A0A7W5LJS0-F1
#
_cell.length_a   1.000
_cell.length_b   1.000
_cell.length_c   1.000
_cell.angle_alpha   90.00
_cell.angle_beta   90.00
_cell.angle_gamma   90.00
#
_symmetry.space_group_name_H-M   'P 1'
#
loop_
_entity.id
_entity.type
_entity.pdbx_description
1 polymer ?
#
loop_
_entity_poly.entity_id
_entity_poly.type
_entity_poly.pdbx_seq_one_letter_code
_entity_poly.pdbx_strand_id
1 'polypeptide(L)'
;MASRRKLSSLPPRRSFPYTNAGRVGEEVGQLSEAKAALVVATGDGEKVLHAFIADNAEKLGDAAKQADELDKQLVKARKRRQAMTIESPIDGVVTASAITTIGQVVNPGSELMRIVPADTALEIEAFLPNSDIGFVAAGQEAVIKVEAFPFTRYGVIHGHVTSVATDAVPESVRYPSRRPHWCWPHRSVEMLRNGEVFNLLKARIRPVY
;
A
#
# COMPACT_ATOMS: atom_id res chain seq x y z
N MET A 1 46.14 -53.22 -121.88
CA MET A 1 45.52 -52.13 -121.11
C MET A 1 44.33 -52.71 -120.34
N ALA A 2 44.42 -52.79 -119.01
CA ALA A 2 43.62 -51.99 -118.05
C ALA A 2 42.33 -52.73 -117.64
N SER A 3 41.84 -52.78 -116.39
CA SER A 3 42.27 -52.25 -115.09
C SER A 3 41.39 -52.94 -114.04
N ARG A 4 41.95 -53.42 -112.92
CA ARG A 4 41.21 -53.93 -111.75
C ARG A 4 40.63 -52.73 -110.97
N ARG A 5 39.30 -52.62 -110.85
CA ARG A 5 38.66 -51.64 -109.95
C ARG A 5 38.68 -52.15 -108.49
N LYS A 6 39.20 -51.29 -107.61
CA LYS A 6 39.26 -51.45 -106.15
C LYS A 6 37.86 -51.52 -105.53
N LEU A 7 37.65 -52.45 -104.60
CA LEU A 7 36.66 -52.33 -103.54
C LEU A 7 37.19 -51.32 -102.51
N SER A 8 36.43 -50.26 -102.21
CA SER A 8 36.78 -49.30 -101.16
C SER A 8 35.63 -49.14 -100.15
N SER A 9 35.94 -49.59 -98.93
CA SER A 9 35.59 -49.04 -97.60
C SER A 9 34.14 -48.81 -97.20
N LEU A 10 33.67 -49.63 -96.24
CA LEU A 10 32.58 -49.29 -95.31
C LEU A 10 32.94 -48.05 -94.47
N PRO A 11 31.96 -47.20 -94.08
CA PRO A 11 32.19 -46.11 -93.15
C PRO A 11 32.41 -46.63 -91.72
N PRO A 12 33.23 -45.95 -90.88
CA PRO A 12 33.50 -46.40 -89.52
C PRO A 12 32.28 -46.20 -88.61
N ARG A 13 32.05 -47.16 -87.71
CA ARG A 13 31.12 -47.02 -86.58
C ARG A 13 31.55 -45.81 -85.74
N ARG A 14 30.67 -44.83 -85.54
CA ARG A 14 30.87 -43.75 -84.57
C ARG A 14 31.05 -44.36 -83.17
N SER A 15 32.24 -44.23 -82.59
CA SER A 15 32.47 -44.48 -81.17
C SER A 15 31.81 -43.35 -80.37
N PHE A 16 30.85 -43.69 -79.51
CA PHE A 16 30.37 -42.78 -78.49
C PHE A 16 31.42 -42.68 -77.38
N PRO A 17 31.99 -41.50 -77.07
CA PRO A 17 32.98 -41.36 -76.02
C PRO A 17 32.31 -41.43 -74.65
N TYR A 18 32.73 -42.39 -73.82
CA TYR A 18 32.36 -42.49 -72.41
C TYR A 18 33.28 -41.57 -71.58
N THR A 19 33.02 -40.26 -71.55
CA THR A 19 33.73 -39.28 -70.68
C THR A 19 32.91 -38.80 -69.49
N ASN A 20 31.74 -39.40 -69.25
CA ASN A 20 30.79 -38.93 -68.24
C ASN A 20 31.29 -39.04 -66.79
N ALA A 21 32.20 -39.97 -66.47
CA ALA A 21 32.63 -40.21 -65.09
C ALA A 21 33.42 -39.04 -64.47
N GLY A 22 34.30 -38.38 -65.24
CA GLY A 22 35.09 -37.24 -64.75
C GLY A 22 34.22 -36.00 -64.50
N ARG A 23 33.31 -35.70 -65.44
CA ARG A 23 32.35 -34.59 -65.31
C ARG A 23 31.41 -34.79 -64.12
N VAL A 24 30.98 -36.03 -63.87
CA VAL A 24 30.15 -36.38 -62.70
C VAL A 24 30.92 -36.19 -61.39
N GLY A 25 32.21 -36.51 -61.33
CA GLY A 25 33.04 -36.27 -60.13
C GLY A 25 33.20 -34.78 -59.80
N GLU A 26 33.39 -33.94 -60.82
CA GLU A 26 33.47 -32.48 -60.67
C GLU A 26 32.14 -31.88 -60.20
N GLU A 27 31.02 -32.29 -60.81
CA GLU A 27 29.68 -31.87 -60.38
C GLU A 27 29.36 -32.31 -58.95
N VAL A 28 29.77 -33.53 -58.55
CA VAL A 28 29.58 -34.01 -57.17
C VAL A 28 30.43 -33.19 -56.18
N GLY A 29 31.66 -32.82 -56.54
CA GLY A 29 32.51 -31.95 -55.73
C GLY A 29 31.90 -30.56 -55.54
N GLN A 30 31.48 -29.91 -56.63
CA GLN A 30 30.81 -28.60 -56.61
C GLN A 30 29.49 -28.66 -55.81
N LEU A 31 28.71 -29.74 -55.94
CA LEU A 31 27.50 -29.95 -55.15
C LEU A 31 27.79 -30.12 -53.66
N SER A 32 28.89 -30.79 -53.29
CA SER A 32 29.28 -30.95 -51.89
C SER A 32 29.74 -29.63 -51.26
N GLU A 33 30.50 -28.83 -52.01
CA GLU A 33 30.94 -27.49 -51.60
C GLU A 33 29.75 -26.53 -51.47
N ALA A 34 28.85 -26.50 -52.47
CA ALA A 34 27.64 -25.69 -52.42
C ALA A 34 26.73 -26.08 -51.25
N LYS A 35 26.62 -27.38 -50.93
CA LYS A 35 25.88 -27.86 -49.74
C LYS A 35 26.55 -27.43 -48.44
N ALA A 36 27.88 -27.53 -48.34
CA ALA A 36 28.61 -27.07 -47.15
C ALA A 36 28.45 -25.56 -46.95
N ALA A 37 28.53 -24.77 -48.02
CA ALA A 37 28.28 -23.34 -48.00
C ALA A 37 26.85 -23.00 -47.55
N LEU A 38 25.84 -23.78 -47.99
CA LEU A 38 24.46 -23.63 -47.55
C LEU A 38 24.35 -23.85 -46.02
N VAL A 39 24.97 -24.90 -45.48
CA VAL A 39 24.94 -25.21 -44.04
C VAL A 39 25.56 -24.08 -43.21
N VAL A 40 26.68 -23.52 -43.68
CA VAL A 40 27.32 -22.37 -43.03
C VAL A 40 26.41 -21.15 -43.09
N ALA A 41 25.85 -20.83 -44.27
CA ALA A 41 24.96 -19.68 -44.45
C ALA A 41 23.68 -19.80 -43.61
N THR A 42 23.09 -21.00 -43.49
CA THR A 42 21.95 -21.24 -42.60
C THR A 42 22.34 -21.09 -41.14
N GLY A 43 23.48 -21.64 -40.73
CA GLY A 43 23.96 -21.52 -39.35
C GLY A 43 24.30 -20.08 -38.96
N ASP A 44 24.84 -19.29 -39.87
CA ASP A 44 25.09 -17.86 -39.63
C ASP A 44 23.79 -17.06 -39.55
N GLY A 45 22.80 -17.40 -40.38
CA GLY A 45 21.45 -16.84 -40.28
C GLY A 45 20.79 -17.10 -38.92
N GLU A 46 20.88 -18.35 -38.43
CA GLU A 46 20.37 -18.73 -37.11
C GLU A 46 21.09 -17.98 -35.97
N LYS A 47 22.41 -17.85 -36.04
CA LYS A 47 23.17 -17.08 -35.03
C LYS A 47 22.75 -15.62 -35.00
N VAL A 48 22.58 -14.98 -36.16
CA VAL A 48 22.12 -13.59 -36.25
C VAL A 48 20.72 -13.45 -35.66
N LEU A 49 19.83 -14.40 -35.94
CA LEU A 49 18.48 -14.41 -35.37
C LEU A 49 18.51 -14.56 -33.84
N HIS A 50 19.28 -15.51 -33.31
CA HIS A 50 19.40 -15.72 -31.86
C HIS A 50 20.01 -14.51 -31.17
N ALA A 51 21.05 -13.90 -31.76
CA ALA A 51 21.64 -12.67 -31.23
C ALA A 51 20.63 -11.51 -31.24
N PHE A 52 19.85 -11.37 -32.31
CA PHE A 52 18.81 -10.35 -32.42
C PHE A 52 17.69 -10.55 -31.37
N ILE A 53 17.24 -11.78 -31.14
CA ILE A 53 16.22 -12.07 -30.13
C ILE A 53 16.76 -11.77 -28.72
N ALA A 54 17.99 -12.17 -28.43
CA ALA A 54 18.63 -11.92 -27.14
C ALA A 54 18.77 -10.42 -26.84
N ASP A 55 19.27 -9.65 -27.81
CA ASP A 55 19.43 -8.19 -27.70
C ASP A 55 18.07 -7.47 -27.50
N ASN A 56 17.02 -7.88 -28.22
CA ASN A 56 15.68 -7.32 -28.00
C ASN A 56 15.10 -7.71 -26.64
N ALA A 57 15.30 -8.95 -26.18
CA ALA A 57 14.84 -9.38 -24.87
C ALA A 57 15.54 -8.60 -23.74
N GLU A 58 16.83 -8.33 -23.89
CA GLU A 58 17.61 -7.49 -22.97
C GLU A 58 17.10 -6.05 -22.96
N LYS A 59 16.93 -5.42 -24.13
CA LYS A 59 16.38 -4.07 -24.26
C LYS A 59 14.98 -3.93 -23.65
N LEU A 60 14.11 -4.92 -23.86
CA LEU A 60 12.78 -4.97 -23.25
C LEU A 60 12.87 -5.11 -21.72
N GLY A 61 13.76 -5.97 -21.24
CA GLY A 61 13.99 -6.14 -19.80
C GLY A 61 14.51 -4.86 -19.15
N ASP A 62 15.43 -4.15 -19.78
CA ASP A 62 15.98 -2.91 -19.25
C ASP A 62 14.98 -1.76 -19.32
N ALA A 63 14.21 -1.64 -20.40
CA ALA A 63 13.12 -0.69 -20.50
C ALA A 63 12.05 -0.94 -19.41
N ALA A 64 11.70 -2.20 -19.14
CA ALA A 64 10.76 -2.56 -18.07
C ALA A 64 11.30 -2.18 -16.68
N LYS A 65 12.58 -2.47 -16.39
CA LYS A 65 13.22 -2.05 -15.14
C LYS A 65 13.22 -0.53 -14.97
N GLN A 66 13.48 0.22 -16.05
CA GLN A 66 13.45 1.68 -16.04
C GLN A 66 12.03 2.21 -15.78
N ALA A 67 11.01 1.61 -16.41
CA ALA A 67 9.62 1.96 -16.16
C ALA A 67 9.24 1.72 -14.69
N ASP A 68 9.58 0.56 -14.12
CA ASP A 68 9.32 0.23 -12.72
C ASP A 68 10.01 1.21 -11.75
N GLU A 69 11.24 1.62 -12.05
CA GLU A 69 11.98 2.58 -11.25
C GLU A 69 11.33 3.97 -11.30
N LEU A 70 10.95 4.43 -12.50
CA LEU A 70 10.25 5.70 -12.67
C LEU A 70 8.89 5.69 -11.95
N ASP A 71 8.15 4.60 -11.98
CA ASP A 71 6.89 4.46 -11.27
C ASP A 71 7.07 4.53 -9.75
N LYS A 72 8.12 3.88 -9.20
CA LYS A 72 8.47 4.00 -7.78
C LYS A 72 8.80 5.44 -7.40
N GLN A 73 9.58 6.14 -8.24
CA GLN A 73 9.89 7.56 -8.03
C GLN A 73 8.64 8.43 -8.08
N LEU A 74 7.72 8.14 -8.99
CA LEU A 74 6.45 8.84 -9.14
C LEU A 74 5.57 8.65 -7.90
N VAL A 75 5.42 7.42 -7.41
CA VAL A 75 4.68 7.13 -6.18
C VAL A 75 5.30 7.84 -4.98
N LYS A 76 6.63 7.84 -4.86
CA LYS A 76 7.35 8.55 -3.79
C LYS A 76 7.12 10.06 -3.87
N ALA A 77 7.19 10.65 -5.06
CA ALA A 77 6.94 12.07 -5.28
C ALA A 77 5.48 12.46 -4.97
N ARG A 78 4.50 11.63 -5.37
CA ARG A 78 3.08 11.83 -5.04
C ARG A 78 2.83 11.78 -3.53
N LYS A 79 3.38 10.79 -2.82
CA LYS A 79 3.29 10.70 -1.36
C LYS A 79 3.90 11.92 -0.66
N ARG A 80 5.07 12.38 -1.12
CA ARG A 80 5.70 13.59 -0.59
C ARG A 80 4.84 14.82 -0.80
N ARG A 81 4.21 14.96 -1.98
CA ARG A 81 3.31 16.08 -2.28
C ARG A 81 2.06 16.06 -1.42
N GLN A 82 1.45 14.89 -1.23
CA GLN A 82 0.28 14.73 -0.35
C GLN A 82 0.63 15.09 1.10
N ALA A 83 1.81 14.69 1.59
CA ALA A 83 2.26 15.03 2.94
C ALA A 83 2.57 16.53 3.16
N MET A 84 2.58 17.37 2.12
CA MET A 84 2.73 18.83 2.27
C MET A 84 1.43 19.51 2.71
N THR A 85 0.28 18.85 2.51
CA THR A 85 -1.04 19.34 2.94
C THR A 85 -1.57 18.38 3.99
N ILE A 86 -1.76 18.87 5.20
CA ILE A 86 -2.26 18.07 6.31
C ILE A 86 -3.73 18.44 6.51
N GLU A 87 -4.60 17.49 6.22
CA GLU A 87 -6.05 17.63 6.34
C GLU A 87 -6.54 16.89 7.59
N SER A 88 -7.68 17.36 8.14
CA SER A 88 -8.34 16.65 9.22
C SER A 88 -8.99 15.37 8.68
N PRO A 89 -8.87 14.22 9.37
CA PRO A 89 -9.58 13.01 9.00
C PRO A 89 -11.09 13.07 9.31
N ILE A 90 -11.51 13.98 10.20
CA ILE A 90 -12.88 14.06 10.72
C ILE A 90 -13.34 15.52 10.82
N ASP A 91 -14.64 15.73 10.64
CA ASP A 91 -15.25 17.03 10.90
C ASP A 91 -15.29 17.32 12.40
N GLY A 92 -14.94 18.54 12.79
CA GLY A 92 -14.87 18.91 14.19
C GLY A 92 -14.34 20.31 14.45
N VAL A 93 -14.14 20.62 15.72
CA VAL A 93 -13.63 21.90 16.20
C VAL A 93 -12.16 21.76 16.58
N VAL A 94 -11.32 22.68 16.11
CA VAL A 94 -9.90 22.75 16.47
C VAL A 94 -9.76 23.36 17.86
N THR A 95 -9.34 22.56 18.84
CA THR A 95 -9.21 22.98 20.25
C THR A 95 -7.80 23.41 20.65
N ALA A 96 -6.77 22.90 19.96
CA ALA A 96 -5.39 23.24 20.21
C ALA A 96 -4.62 23.23 18.90
N SER A 97 -3.89 24.32 18.61
CA SER A 97 -2.89 24.39 17.54
C SER A 97 -1.53 24.56 18.20
N ALA A 98 -0.62 23.62 17.97
CA ALA A 98 0.76 23.73 18.44
C ALA A 98 1.60 24.69 17.58
N ILE A 99 1.07 25.09 16.42
CA ILE A 99 1.72 25.96 15.45
C ILE A 99 0.89 27.21 15.31
N THR A 100 1.48 28.34 15.66
CA THR A 100 0.84 29.66 15.57
C THR A 100 1.56 30.56 14.57
N THR A 101 2.78 30.20 14.17
CA THR A 101 3.69 31.09 13.42
C THR A 101 4.10 30.48 12.08
N ILE A 102 4.10 31.29 11.03
CA ILE A 102 4.57 30.92 9.69
C ILE A 102 6.08 30.69 9.72
N GLY A 103 6.56 29.59 9.14
CA GLY A 103 7.98 29.25 9.06
C GLY A 103 8.51 28.40 10.22
N GLN A 104 7.65 27.99 11.15
CA GLN A 104 8.02 27.04 12.20
C GLN A 104 8.33 25.66 11.60
N VAL A 105 9.50 25.09 11.93
CA VAL A 105 9.89 23.74 11.50
C VAL A 105 9.22 22.71 12.41
N VAL A 106 8.58 21.70 11.81
CA VAL A 106 7.89 20.62 12.53
C VAL A 106 8.62 19.31 12.33
N ASN A 107 8.74 18.54 13.41
CA ASN A 107 9.36 17.21 13.37
C ASN A 107 8.29 16.14 13.12
N PRO A 108 8.64 15.02 12.45
CA PRO A 108 7.75 13.88 12.33
C PRO A 108 7.24 13.41 13.70
N GLY A 109 5.93 13.17 13.81
CA GLY A 109 5.30 12.72 15.07
C GLY A 109 4.98 13.83 16.07
N SER A 110 5.24 15.10 15.75
CA SER A 110 4.75 16.21 16.57
C SER A 110 3.24 16.40 16.39
N GLU A 111 2.53 16.64 17.49
CA GLU A 111 1.10 17.00 17.47
C GLU A 111 0.97 18.43 16.91
N LEU A 112 0.31 18.57 15.75
CA LEU A 112 0.13 19.87 15.10
C LEU A 112 -1.17 20.54 15.55
N MET A 113 -2.26 19.77 15.52
CA MET A 113 -3.58 20.22 15.88
C MET A 113 -4.39 19.12 16.56
N ARG A 114 -5.26 19.51 17.49
CA ARG A 114 -6.22 18.61 18.14
C ARG A 114 -7.64 18.98 17.75
N ILE A 115 -8.32 18.00 17.17
CA ILE A 115 -9.67 18.16 16.62
C ILE A 115 -10.62 17.35 17.50
N VAL A 116 -11.69 17.99 17.96
CA VAL A 116 -12.77 17.35 18.70
C VAL A 116 -13.98 17.27 17.78
N PRO A 117 -14.51 16.07 17.48
CA PRO A 117 -15.65 15.94 16.60
C PRO A 117 -16.90 16.61 17.19
N ALA A 118 -17.72 17.22 16.33
CA ALA A 118 -18.90 17.97 16.76
C ALA A 118 -20.02 17.06 17.31
N ASP A 119 -20.18 15.86 16.74
CA ASP A 119 -21.25 14.92 17.06
C ASP A 119 -20.80 13.78 17.98
N THR A 120 -20.02 14.09 19.02
CA THR A 120 -19.56 13.07 19.96
C THR A 120 -20.57 12.83 21.08
N ALA A 121 -20.85 11.55 21.33
CA ALA A 121 -21.53 11.15 22.56
C ALA A 121 -20.63 11.50 23.76
N LEU A 122 -21.25 12.05 24.80
CA LEU A 122 -20.56 12.45 26.01
C LEU A 122 -20.56 11.28 26.99
N GLU A 123 -19.39 10.74 27.32
CA GLU A 123 -19.24 9.75 28.37
C GLU A 123 -18.79 10.41 29.67
N ILE A 124 -19.34 9.93 30.79
CA ILE A 124 -18.99 10.41 32.12
C ILE A 124 -18.45 9.24 32.93
N GLU A 125 -17.17 9.29 33.24
CA GLU A 125 -16.53 8.38 34.18
C GLU A 125 -16.76 8.90 35.59
N ALA A 126 -17.49 8.17 36.42
CA ALA A 126 -17.71 8.51 37.81
C ALA A 126 -17.02 7.51 38.74
N PHE A 127 -16.45 8.02 39.82
CA PHE A 127 -15.86 7.22 40.89
C PHE A 127 -16.85 7.14 42.06
N LEU A 128 -17.09 5.91 42.49
CA LEU A 128 -17.98 5.55 43.57
C LEU A 128 -17.19 4.79 44.65
N PRO A 129 -17.48 4.97 45.95
CA PRO A 129 -16.86 4.17 47.00
C PRO A 129 -17.19 2.67 46.83
N ASN A 130 -16.28 1.81 47.29
CA ASN A 130 -16.44 0.35 47.18
C ASN A 130 -17.66 -0.19 47.94
N SER A 131 -18.18 0.55 48.93
CA SER A 131 -19.44 0.20 49.60
C SER A 131 -20.64 0.19 48.66
N ASP A 132 -20.60 1.01 47.61
CA ASP A 132 -21.79 1.32 46.82
C ASP A 132 -21.75 0.63 45.44
N ILE A 133 -20.63 -0.01 45.06
CA ILE A 133 -20.47 -0.73 43.78
C ILE A 133 -21.47 -1.88 43.62
N GLY A 134 -21.85 -2.53 44.73
CA GLY A 134 -22.81 -3.64 44.73
C GLY A 134 -24.24 -3.24 44.36
N PHE A 135 -24.53 -1.93 44.32
CA PHE A 135 -25.86 -1.40 44.02
C PHE A 135 -25.98 -0.84 42.59
N VAL A 136 -24.85 -0.70 41.88
CA VAL A 136 -24.81 -0.18 40.50
C VAL A 136 -24.72 -1.31 39.49
N ALA A 137 -25.52 -1.24 38.44
CA ALA A 137 -25.52 -2.20 37.34
C ALA A 137 -25.59 -1.45 35.99
N ALA A 138 -25.04 -2.07 34.95
CA ALA A 138 -25.17 -1.55 33.59
C ALA A 138 -26.65 -1.47 33.17
N GLY A 139 -27.00 -0.42 32.42
CA GLY A 139 -28.36 -0.12 31.95
C GLY A 139 -29.24 0.64 32.94
N GLN A 140 -28.76 0.95 34.15
CA GLN A 140 -29.51 1.79 35.09
C GLN A 140 -29.58 3.24 34.60
N GLU A 141 -30.74 3.87 34.77
CA GLU A 141 -30.90 5.31 34.52
C GLU A 141 -30.12 6.10 35.57
N ALA A 142 -29.39 7.11 35.10
CA ALA A 142 -28.59 8.00 35.91
C ALA A 142 -28.98 9.44 35.59
N VAL A 143 -29.24 10.22 36.62
CA VAL A 143 -29.36 11.67 36.50
C VAL A 143 -27.98 12.27 36.78
N ILE A 144 -27.57 13.24 35.99
CA ILE A 144 -26.30 13.91 36.09
C ILE A 144 -26.59 15.39 36.34
N LYS A 145 -26.16 15.87 37.50
CA LYS A 145 -26.19 17.29 37.85
C LYS A 145 -24.80 17.87 37.62
N VAL A 146 -24.73 19.02 36.95
CA VAL A 146 -23.45 19.68 36.65
C VAL A 146 -23.31 20.90 37.56
N GLU A 147 -22.45 20.82 38.56
CA GLU A 147 -22.24 21.91 39.53
C GLU A 147 -21.83 23.25 38.88
N ALA A 148 -21.12 23.19 37.74
CA ALA A 148 -20.68 24.37 36.99
C ALA A 148 -21.83 25.19 36.36
N PHE A 149 -23.04 24.63 36.24
CA PHE A 149 -24.20 25.30 35.68
C PHE A 149 -25.41 25.11 36.59
N PRO A 150 -26.08 26.19 37.07
CA PRO A 150 -27.24 26.05 37.93
C PRO A 150 -28.33 25.18 37.30
N PHE A 151 -28.62 24.01 37.89
CA PHE A 151 -29.62 23.05 37.39
C PHE A 151 -31.03 23.64 37.33
N THR A 152 -31.31 24.66 38.13
CA THR A 152 -32.59 25.38 38.08
C THR A 152 -32.83 26.12 36.77
N ARG A 153 -31.76 26.50 36.06
CA ARG A 153 -31.83 27.18 34.76
C ARG A 153 -31.57 26.26 33.58
N TYR A 154 -30.66 25.30 33.72
CA TYR A 154 -30.20 24.44 32.62
C TYR A 154 -30.73 23.00 32.69
N GLY A 155 -31.47 22.66 33.74
CA GLY A 155 -32.01 21.31 33.94
C GLY A 155 -30.99 20.30 34.44
N VAL A 156 -31.36 19.02 34.33
CA VAL A 156 -30.51 17.87 34.64
C VAL A 156 -30.25 17.07 33.37
N ILE A 157 -29.10 16.42 33.29
CA ILE A 157 -28.75 15.57 32.15
C ILE A 157 -29.16 14.14 32.50
N HIS A 158 -29.99 13.52 31.66
CA HIS A 158 -30.33 12.10 31.80
C HIS A 158 -29.30 11.27 31.04
N GLY A 159 -28.85 10.17 31.65
CA GLY A 159 -27.92 9.22 31.06
C GLY A 159 -28.22 7.80 31.50
N HIS A 160 -27.48 6.84 30.97
CA HIS A 160 -27.54 5.45 31.39
C HIS A 160 -26.14 4.96 31.75
N VAL A 161 -26.05 4.02 32.68
CA VAL A 161 -24.78 3.39 33.04
C VAL A 161 -24.38 2.43 31.92
N THR A 162 -23.35 2.78 31.14
CA THR A 162 -22.86 1.91 30.05
C THR A 162 -22.08 0.71 30.58
N SER A 163 -21.20 0.94 31.55
CA SER A 163 -20.31 -0.10 32.10
C SER A 163 -19.93 0.21 33.54
N VAL A 164 -19.74 -0.83 34.34
CA VAL A 164 -19.25 -0.77 35.73
C VAL A 164 -17.94 -1.54 35.78
N ALA A 165 -16.84 -0.86 36.13
CA ALA A 165 -15.54 -1.50 36.28
C ALA A 165 -15.52 -2.32 37.58
N THR A 166 -15.09 -3.58 37.49
CA THR A 166 -14.97 -4.48 38.65
C THR A 166 -13.67 -4.32 39.43
N ASP A 167 -12.76 -3.46 38.95
CA ASP A 167 -11.44 -3.25 39.53
C ASP A 167 -11.43 -2.05 40.50
N ALA A 168 -10.80 -2.24 41.67
CA ALA A 168 -10.71 -1.22 42.70
C ALA A 168 -9.50 -0.32 42.45
N VAL A 169 -9.72 0.93 42.08
CA VAL A 169 -8.63 1.89 41.89
C VAL A 169 -8.19 2.42 43.26
N PRO A 170 -6.91 2.24 43.67
CA PRO A 170 -6.42 2.77 44.93
C PRO A 170 -6.47 4.30 44.93
N GLU A 171 -6.86 4.89 46.06
CA GLU A 171 -6.98 6.34 46.27
C GLU A 171 -5.66 7.10 45.99
N SER A 172 -4.53 6.39 45.95
CA SER A 172 -3.19 6.93 45.71
C SER A 172 -2.89 7.36 44.27
N VAL A 173 -3.84 7.30 43.32
CA VAL A 173 -3.72 7.98 42.02
C VAL A 173 -3.78 9.50 42.25
N ARG A 174 -2.69 10.03 42.82
CA ARG A 174 -2.39 11.44 42.92
C ARG A 174 -2.01 11.89 41.51
N TYR A 175 -2.92 12.58 40.85
CA TYR A 175 -2.71 13.06 39.49
C TYR A 175 -1.42 13.90 39.42
N PRO A 176 -0.52 13.64 38.44
CA PRO A 176 0.66 14.47 38.24
C PRO A 176 0.25 15.91 37.88
N SER A 177 0.95 16.88 38.48
CA SER A 177 0.65 18.32 38.51
C SER A 177 0.64 19.05 37.16
N ARG A 178 0.86 18.35 36.05
CA ARG A 178 0.82 18.93 34.70
C ARG A 178 -0.28 18.27 33.87
N ARG A 179 -1.45 18.91 33.81
CA ARG A 179 -2.48 18.64 32.79
C ARG A 179 -3.11 19.93 32.26
N PRO A 180 -3.61 19.91 31.00
CA PRO A 180 -4.33 21.03 30.38
C PRO A 180 -5.62 21.37 31.16
N HIS A 181 -6.02 22.64 31.08
CA HIS A 181 -7.10 23.29 31.84
C HIS A 181 -8.51 22.65 31.75
N TRP A 182 -8.72 21.66 30.89
CA TRP A 182 -9.99 20.93 30.76
C TRP A 182 -10.21 19.84 31.80
N CYS A 183 -9.38 19.78 32.85
CA CYS A 183 -9.60 18.93 33.99
C CYS A 183 -9.60 19.81 35.26
N TRP A 184 -10.75 19.85 35.95
CA TRP A 184 -11.01 20.36 37.30
C TRP A 184 -11.52 21.81 37.43
N PRO A 185 -12.45 22.11 38.37
CA PRO A 185 -12.61 21.50 39.69
C PRO A 185 -13.96 20.84 39.99
N HIS A 186 -13.96 19.98 41.03
CA HIS A 186 -15.08 19.41 41.79
C HIS A 186 -16.43 19.39 41.08
N ARG A 187 -16.77 18.26 40.43
CA ARG A 187 -18.12 18.03 39.92
C ARG A 187 -18.71 16.86 40.69
N SER A 188 -19.59 17.19 41.63
CA SER A 188 -20.56 16.25 42.19
C SER A 188 -21.46 15.79 41.04
N VAL A 189 -21.45 14.49 40.75
CA VAL A 189 -22.49 13.87 39.92
C VAL A 189 -23.35 13.10 40.91
N GLU A 190 -24.65 13.35 40.89
CA GLU A 190 -25.59 12.74 41.81
C GLU A 190 -26.46 11.76 41.05
N MET A 191 -26.21 10.46 41.19
CA MET A 191 -27.10 9.45 40.61
C MET A 191 -28.39 9.38 41.42
N LEU A 192 -29.52 9.46 40.72
CA LEU A 192 -30.85 9.23 41.27
C LEU A 192 -31.37 7.87 40.78
N ARG A 193 -31.62 6.95 41.71
CA ARG A 193 -32.49 5.79 41.46
C ARG A 193 -33.46 5.65 42.63
N ASN A 194 -34.76 5.49 42.33
CA ASN A 194 -35.83 5.27 43.31
C ASN A 194 -35.95 6.34 44.41
N GLY A 195 -35.53 7.58 44.16
CA GLY A 195 -35.61 8.68 45.13
C GLY A 195 -34.42 8.81 46.09
N GLU A 196 -33.39 7.97 45.97
CA GLU A 196 -32.14 8.08 46.74
C GLU A 196 -31.02 8.73 45.91
N VAL A 197 -30.31 9.68 46.53
CA VAL A 197 -29.23 10.48 45.96
C VAL A 197 -27.90 9.87 46.38
N PHE A 198 -27.09 9.40 45.43
CA PHE A 198 -25.71 8.98 45.71
C PHE A 198 -24.73 10.09 45.34
N ASN A 199 -23.90 10.49 46.30
CA ASN A 199 -22.82 11.45 46.06
C ASN A 199 -21.63 10.74 45.42
N LEU A 200 -21.36 11.03 44.15
CA LEU A 200 -20.14 10.55 43.51
C LEU A 200 -18.94 11.33 44.03
N LEU A 201 -17.88 10.61 44.38
CA LEU A 201 -16.68 11.21 44.95
C LEU A 201 -16.01 12.16 43.95
N LYS A 202 -15.92 11.73 42.68
CA LYS A 202 -15.30 12.45 41.56
C LYS A 202 -15.89 11.97 40.23
N ALA A 203 -16.13 12.86 39.27
CA ALA A 203 -16.50 12.49 37.90
C ALA A 203 -15.65 13.21 36.85
N ARG A 204 -15.37 12.53 35.73
CA ARG A 204 -14.63 13.02 34.58
C ARG A 204 -15.45 12.81 33.32
N ILE A 205 -15.61 13.87 32.54
CA ILE A 205 -16.21 13.80 31.21
C ILE A 205 -15.12 13.39 30.22
N ARG A 206 -15.38 12.34 29.43
CA ARG A 206 -14.57 11.99 28.26
C ARG A 206 -15.42 12.13 27.00
N PRO A 207 -14.90 12.84 25.98
CA PRO A 207 -15.45 12.67 24.64
C PRO A 207 -15.14 11.25 24.16
N VAL A 208 -16.14 10.61 23.56
CA VAL A 208 -15.98 9.36 22.82
C VAL A 208 -15.45 9.72 21.44
N TYR A 209 -14.26 9.21 21.09
CA TYR A 209 -13.64 9.37 19.77
C TYR A 209 -13.75 8.09 18.96
#